data_AF-Q711S8-F1
#
_entry.id   AF-Q711S8-F1
#
_cell.length_a   1.000
_cell.length_b   1.000
_cell.length_c   1.000
_cell.angle_alpha   90.00
_cell.angle_beta   90.00
_cell.angle_gamma   90.00
#
_symmetry.space_group_name_H-M   'P 1'
#
loop_
_entity.id
_entity.type
_entity.pdbx_description
1 polymer ?
#
loop_
_entity_poly.entity_id
_entity_poly.type
_entity_poly.pdbx_seq_one_letter_code
_entity_poly.pdbx_strand_id
1 'polypeptide(L)'
;MEKRAMRMLAMFVLGTSFWSCAGFPVYDYDPSSLREAVGASVAKVNSQSLSPYLFRAFRSSLKRVNVLGEDSLSMDIEFGIRETTCKRDSGEDPATCDFQRGYFTPSAICRSTVQISAEKVQDVWVRCRWSSSSESNSSEEMIFGDILGSSTSRNNYLRGLIPDVSRTEPLYERSLETMRRFPPPGNRSFPNQWPRARTNTGFE
;
A
#
# COMPACT_ATOMS: atom_id res chain seq x y z
N MET A 1 -18.44 -21.68 -65.83
CA MET A 1 -17.75 -22.10 -64.58
C MET A 1 -17.11 -20.93 -63.82
N GLU A 2 -16.77 -19.83 -64.48
CA GLU A 2 -16.08 -18.66 -63.89
C GLU A 2 -16.82 -17.98 -62.72
N LYS A 3 -18.15 -17.83 -62.79
CA LYS A 3 -18.92 -17.14 -61.73
C LYS A 3 -18.88 -17.85 -60.37
N ARG A 4 -18.73 -19.19 -60.35
CA ARG A 4 -18.54 -19.96 -59.10
C ARG A 4 -17.12 -19.80 -58.56
N ALA A 5 -16.12 -19.83 -59.43
CA ALA A 5 -14.72 -19.62 -59.04
C ALA A 5 -14.50 -18.22 -58.44
N MET A 6 -15.09 -17.19 -59.04
CA MET A 6 -14.98 -15.81 -58.55
C MET A 6 -15.62 -15.61 -57.17
N ARG A 7 -16.76 -16.28 -56.90
CA ARG A 7 -17.39 -16.26 -55.56
C ARG A 7 -16.56 -17.00 -54.50
N MET A 8 -15.95 -18.14 -54.86
CA MET A 8 -15.07 -18.87 -53.94
C MET A 8 -13.82 -18.05 -53.60
N LEU A 9 -13.22 -17.37 -54.58
CA LEU A 9 -12.11 -16.44 -54.35
C LEU A 9 -12.50 -15.29 -53.42
N ALA A 10 -13.67 -14.66 -53.64
CA ALA A 10 -14.16 -13.60 -52.77
C ALA A 10 -14.36 -14.08 -51.32
N MET A 11 -14.94 -15.28 -51.12
CA MET A 11 -15.10 -15.87 -49.79
C MET A 11 -13.76 -16.22 -49.14
N PHE A 12 -12.76 -16.65 -49.91
CA PHE A 12 -11.41 -16.90 -49.40
C PHE A 12 -10.75 -15.60 -48.95
N VAL A 13 -10.80 -14.53 -49.75
CA VAL A 13 -10.22 -13.23 -49.41
C VAL A 13 -10.92 -12.61 -48.19
N LEU A 14 -12.25 -12.71 -48.11
CA LEU A 14 -13.00 -12.23 -46.94
C LEU A 14 -12.73 -13.11 -45.71
N GLY A 15 -12.66 -14.43 -45.88
CA GLY A 15 -12.38 -15.38 -44.80
C GLY A 15 -10.97 -15.25 -44.22
N THR A 16 -9.97 -14.94 -45.04
CA THR A 16 -8.58 -14.75 -44.57
C THR A 16 -8.40 -13.43 -43.80
N SER A 17 -9.22 -12.41 -44.08
CA SER A 17 -9.16 -11.14 -43.35
C SER A 17 -9.65 -11.25 -41.89
N PHE A 18 -10.56 -12.19 -41.59
CA PHE A 18 -11.07 -12.43 -40.23
C PHE A 18 -10.08 -13.16 -39.31
N TRP A 19 -9.00 -13.74 -39.85
CA TRP A 19 -8.04 -14.51 -39.06
C TRP A 19 -6.76 -13.76 -38.73
N SER A 20 -6.76 -12.43 -38.93
CA SER A 20 -5.69 -11.58 -38.47
C SER A 20 -5.77 -11.46 -36.95
N CYS A 21 -5.10 -12.36 -36.23
CA CYS A 21 -4.83 -12.19 -34.81
C CYS A 21 -4.15 -10.83 -34.61
N ALA A 22 -4.88 -9.86 -34.05
CA ALA A 22 -4.28 -8.62 -33.57
C ALA A 22 -3.37 -8.97 -32.38
N GLY A 23 -2.10 -9.25 -32.67
CA GLY A 23 -1.08 -9.41 -31.65
C GLY A 23 -0.86 -8.07 -30.97
N PHE A 24 -1.17 -7.97 -29.68
CA PHE A 24 -0.75 -6.83 -28.89
C PHE A 24 0.77 -6.86 -28.78
N PRO A 25 1.49 -5.79 -29.16
CA PRO A 25 2.93 -5.76 -29.03
C PRO A 25 3.29 -5.87 -27.55
N VAL A 26 3.96 -6.95 -27.19
CA VAL A 26 4.63 -7.08 -25.89
C VAL A 26 5.97 -6.37 -26.04
N TYR A 27 6.12 -5.21 -25.41
CA TYR A 27 7.39 -4.50 -25.39
C TYR A 27 8.39 -5.32 -24.57
N ASP A 28 9.44 -5.80 -25.21
CA ASP A 28 10.57 -6.42 -24.53
C ASP A 28 11.40 -5.29 -23.90
N TYR A 29 11.37 -5.23 -22.57
CA TYR A 29 12.10 -4.21 -21.82
C TYR A 29 13.42 -4.80 -21.35
N ASP A 30 14.48 -3.99 -21.37
CA ASP A 30 15.74 -4.39 -20.78
C ASP A 30 15.59 -4.51 -19.24
N PRO A 31 15.94 -5.66 -18.63
CA PRO A 31 15.93 -5.83 -17.18
C PRO A 31 16.77 -4.78 -16.44
N SER A 32 17.79 -4.21 -17.08
CA SER A 32 18.62 -3.17 -16.48
C SER A 32 17.85 -1.86 -16.29
N SER A 33 17.00 -1.48 -17.25
CA SER A 33 16.12 -0.30 -17.14
C SER A 33 15.13 -0.41 -15.99
N LEU A 34 14.59 -1.62 -15.76
CA LEU A 34 13.70 -1.85 -14.60
C LEU A 34 14.46 -1.66 -13.28
N ARG A 35 15.70 -2.15 -13.17
CA ARG A 35 16.53 -1.97 -11.98
C ARG A 35 16.84 -0.50 -11.72
N GLU A 36 17.14 0.26 -12.77
CA GLU A 36 17.36 1.70 -12.67
C GLU A 36 16.10 2.45 -12.24
N ALA A 37 14.94 2.12 -12.83
CA ALA A 37 13.66 2.70 -12.46
C ALA A 37 13.30 2.44 -10.98
N VAL A 38 13.57 1.23 -10.49
CA VAL A 38 13.41 0.89 -9.06
C VAL A 38 14.38 1.68 -8.20
N GLY A 39 15.65 1.77 -8.60
CA GLY A 39 16.66 2.56 -7.89
C GLY A 39 16.27 4.03 -7.74
N ALA A 40 15.83 4.66 -8.83
CA ALA A 40 15.35 6.04 -8.83
C ALA A 40 14.09 6.22 -7.97
N SER A 41 13.17 5.25 -8.01
CA SER A 41 11.97 5.24 -7.16
C SER A 41 12.30 5.12 -5.67
N VAL A 42 13.27 4.27 -5.31
CA VAL A 42 13.74 4.15 -3.92
C VAL A 42 14.45 5.43 -3.47
N ALA A 43 15.26 6.05 -4.32
CA ALA A 43 15.90 7.34 -4.03
C ALA A 43 14.85 8.44 -3.78
N LYS A 44 13.78 8.49 -4.59
CA LYS A 44 12.66 9.39 -4.40
C LYS A 44 11.99 9.17 -3.04
N VAL A 45 11.67 7.93 -2.68
CA VAL A 45 11.09 7.61 -1.37
C VAL A 45 12.01 8.03 -0.22
N ASN A 46 13.32 7.71 -0.31
CA ASN A 46 14.28 8.05 0.74
C ASN A 46 14.40 9.57 0.96
N SER A 47 14.39 10.36 -0.12
CA SER A 47 14.41 11.82 -0.04
C SER A 47 13.15 12.43 0.58
N GLN A 48 11.99 11.78 0.41
CA GLN A 48 10.71 12.23 0.96
C GLN A 48 10.43 11.65 2.36
N SER A 49 11.13 10.59 2.75
CA SER A 49 10.87 9.91 4.01
C SER A 49 11.48 10.64 5.21
N LEU A 50 10.73 10.64 6.32
CA LEU A 50 11.19 11.15 7.62
C LEU A 50 11.96 10.10 8.44
N SER A 51 12.26 8.94 7.86
CA SER A 51 12.98 7.88 8.57
C SER A 51 14.44 8.28 8.80
N PRO A 52 15.01 7.99 9.98
CA PRO A 52 16.44 8.17 10.23
C PRO A 52 17.30 7.14 9.47
N TYR A 53 16.70 6.12 8.87
CA TYR A 53 17.38 5.06 8.13
C TYR A 53 16.90 4.99 6.68
N LEU A 54 17.76 4.47 5.80
CA LEU A 54 17.42 4.27 4.39
C LEU A 54 16.43 3.12 4.22
N PHE A 55 15.51 3.25 3.26
CA PHE A 55 14.69 2.17 2.74
C PHE A 55 15.37 1.50 1.55
N ARG A 56 15.22 0.18 1.46
CA ARG A 56 15.65 -0.65 0.33
C ARG A 56 14.46 -1.44 -0.22
N ALA A 57 14.41 -1.59 -1.54
CA ALA A 57 13.44 -2.46 -2.18
C ALA A 57 13.78 -3.94 -1.95
N PHE A 58 12.80 -4.75 -1.53
CA PHE A 58 12.96 -6.20 -1.35
C PHE A 58 12.21 -7.03 -2.40
N ARG A 59 11.28 -6.41 -3.14
CA ARG A 59 10.58 -6.98 -4.29
C ARG A 59 10.18 -5.88 -5.25
N SER A 60 10.12 -6.18 -6.54
CA SER A 60 9.63 -5.26 -7.58
C SER A 60 8.93 -6.04 -8.68
N SER A 61 7.92 -5.43 -9.28
CA SER A 61 7.19 -5.96 -10.42
C SER A 61 6.84 -4.83 -11.39
N LEU A 62 7.05 -5.08 -12.67
CA LEU A 62 6.61 -4.18 -13.73
C LEU A 62 5.13 -4.43 -13.99
N LYS A 63 4.32 -3.36 -14.00
CA LYS A 63 2.88 -3.43 -14.25
C LYS A 63 2.54 -2.99 -15.67
N ARG A 64 3.24 -1.98 -16.19
CA ARG A 64 3.01 -1.44 -17.52
C ARG A 64 4.25 -0.72 -18.04
N VAL A 65 4.43 -0.75 -19.36
CA VAL A 65 5.36 0.13 -20.08
C VAL A 65 4.55 0.86 -21.14
N ASN A 66 4.62 2.18 -21.16
CA ASN A 66 4.02 3.02 -22.19
C ASN A 66 5.15 3.67 -22.99
N VAL A 67 5.23 3.42 -24.29
CA VAL A 67 6.16 4.13 -25.17
C VAL A 67 5.55 5.50 -25.50
N LEU A 68 6.24 6.56 -25.12
CA LEU A 68 5.79 7.94 -25.31
C LEU A 68 6.35 8.56 -26.62
N GLY A 69 7.42 7.98 -27.17
CA GLY A 69 8.15 8.45 -28.35
C GLY A 69 9.30 7.50 -28.69
N GLU A 70 10.12 7.86 -29.68
CA GLU A 70 11.18 7.00 -30.22
C GLU A 70 12.17 6.51 -29.15
N ASP A 71 12.57 7.40 -28.24
CA ASP A 71 13.50 7.10 -27.14
C ASP A 71 12.94 7.43 -25.76
N SER A 72 11.62 7.55 -25.63
CA SER A 72 10.95 7.93 -24.38
C SER A 72 9.89 6.93 -23.99
N LEU A 73 9.92 6.48 -22.74
CA LEU A 73 8.96 5.54 -22.19
C LEU A 73 8.61 5.91 -20.76
N SER A 74 7.47 5.40 -20.31
CA SER A 74 6.99 5.49 -18.94
C SER A 74 6.79 4.09 -18.40
N MET A 75 7.46 3.75 -17.29
CA MET A 75 7.32 2.46 -16.61
C MET A 75 6.46 2.63 -15.35
N ASP A 76 5.36 1.89 -15.28
CA ASP A 76 4.59 1.74 -14.06
C ASP A 76 5.08 0.50 -13.31
N ILE A 77 5.63 0.71 -12.12
CA ILE A 77 6.20 -0.33 -11.27
C ILE A 77 5.52 -0.39 -9.92
N GLU A 78 5.46 -1.59 -9.34
CA GLU A 78 5.05 -1.82 -7.96
C GLU A 78 6.18 -2.54 -7.23
N PHE A 79 6.61 -1.97 -6.11
CA PHE A 79 7.73 -2.50 -5.34
C PHE A 79 7.46 -2.42 -3.85
N GLY A 80 8.03 -3.36 -3.10
CA GLY A 80 7.98 -3.36 -1.64
C GLY A 80 9.26 -2.79 -1.06
N ILE A 81 9.14 -1.89 -0.08
CA ILE A 81 10.27 -1.31 0.65
C ILE A 81 10.30 -1.78 2.10
N ARG A 82 11.50 -1.85 2.65
CA ARG A 82 11.75 -2.10 4.08
C ARG A 82 12.93 -1.27 4.56
N GLU A 83 12.87 -0.84 5.81
CA GLU A 83 13.92 -0.06 6.46
C GLU A 83 15.23 -0.88 6.65
N THR A 84 16.36 -0.21 6.47
CA THR A 84 17.71 -0.81 6.55
C THR A 84 18.48 -0.35 7.79
N THR A 85 19.63 -0.96 8.03
CA THR A 85 20.55 -0.59 9.12
C THR A 85 21.34 0.70 8.82
N CYS A 86 21.43 1.09 7.55
CA CYS A 86 22.12 2.31 7.12
C CYS A 86 21.34 3.56 7.52
N LYS A 87 22.07 4.54 8.07
CA LYS A 87 21.49 5.87 8.38
C LYS A 87 21.26 6.64 7.10
N ARG A 88 20.23 7.49 7.07
CA ARG A 88 19.92 8.32 5.90
C ARG A 88 21.09 9.23 5.49
N ASP A 89 21.83 9.74 6.47
CA ASP A 89 22.90 10.71 6.24
C ASP A 89 24.27 10.04 6.01
N SER A 90 24.34 8.70 5.84
CA SER A 90 25.61 8.00 5.64
C SER A 90 26.16 8.10 4.22
N GLY A 91 25.35 8.48 3.23
CA GLY A 91 25.73 8.49 1.81
C GLY A 91 25.92 7.10 1.20
N GLU A 92 25.50 6.05 1.92
CA GLU A 92 25.56 4.67 1.45
C GLU A 92 24.50 4.40 0.38
N ASP A 93 24.80 3.48 -0.54
CA ASP A 93 23.79 2.98 -1.48
C ASP A 93 22.79 2.08 -0.74
N PRO A 94 21.47 2.40 -0.73
CA PRO A 94 20.47 1.55 -0.11
C PRO A 94 20.49 0.09 -0.60
N ALA A 95 21.00 -0.20 -1.81
CA ALA A 95 21.09 -1.55 -2.34
C ALA A 95 22.18 -2.41 -1.68
N THR A 96 23.17 -1.83 -1.01
CA THR A 96 24.21 -2.57 -0.27
C THR A 96 23.85 -2.78 1.19
N CYS A 97 22.90 -2.01 1.71
CA CYS A 97 22.49 -2.02 3.11
C CYS A 97 21.68 -3.26 3.50
N ASP A 98 21.99 -3.82 4.66
CA ASP A 98 21.21 -4.89 5.28
C ASP A 98 19.88 -4.38 5.80
N PHE A 99 18.83 -5.19 5.70
CA PHE A 99 17.55 -4.87 6.32
C PHE A 99 17.66 -4.86 7.85
N GLN A 100 16.91 -3.98 8.51
CA GLN A 100 16.78 -4.08 9.95
C GLN A 100 16.18 -5.43 10.34
N ARG A 101 16.64 -5.95 11.48
CA ARG A 101 16.11 -7.19 12.05
C ARG A 101 15.09 -6.83 13.13
N GLY A 102 13.87 -7.36 13.00
CA GLY A 102 12.82 -7.16 13.99
C GLY A 102 11.43 -7.41 13.40
N TYR A 103 10.52 -7.87 14.24
CA TYR A 103 9.12 -8.11 13.86
C TYR A 103 8.38 -6.83 13.45
N PHE A 104 8.80 -5.68 13.98
CA PHE A 104 8.15 -4.38 13.76
C PHE A 104 8.86 -3.50 12.73
N THR A 105 9.57 -4.11 11.78
CA THR A 105 10.27 -3.33 10.75
C THR A 105 9.26 -2.66 9.81
N PRO A 106 9.28 -1.32 9.71
CA PRO A 106 8.40 -0.59 8.81
C PRO A 106 8.58 -1.10 7.38
N SER A 107 7.46 -1.52 6.79
CA SER A 107 7.38 -1.93 5.39
C SER A 107 6.19 -1.29 4.72
N ALA A 108 6.36 -0.98 3.44
CA ALA A 108 5.33 -0.39 2.60
C ALA A 108 5.36 -1.00 1.22
N ILE A 109 4.20 -0.97 0.55
CA ILE A 109 4.08 -1.28 -0.86
C ILE A 109 3.90 0.03 -1.61
N CYS A 110 4.79 0.29 -2.56
CA CYS A 110 4.84 1.50 -3.34
C CYS A 110 4.45 1.24 -4.78
N ARG A 111 3.71 2.17 -5.36
CA ARG A 111 3.47 2.29 -6.80
C ARG A 111 4.26 3.47 -7.31
N SER A 112 4.99 3.30 -8.39
CA SER A 112 5.78 4.37 -9.01
C SER A 112 5.57 4.38 -10.50
N THR A 113 5.60 5.58 -11.07
CA THR A 113 5.64 5.83 -12.51
C THR A 113 6.94 6.57 -12.80
N VAL A 114 7.79 5.94 -13.60
CA VAL A 114 9.13 6.43 -13.93
C VAL A 114 9.18 6.78 -15.40
N GLN A 115 9.49 8.03 -15.72
CA GLN A 115 9.71 8.48 -17.08
C GLN A 115 11.19 8.35 -17.42
N ILE A 116 11.49 7.65 -18.52
CA ILE A 116 12.83 7.42 -19.03
C ILE A 116 12.89 7.99 -20.44
N SER A 117 13.95 8.73 -20.73
CA SER A 117 14.21 9.23 -22.06
C SER A 117 15.70 9.26 -22.35
N ALA A 118 16.08 8.80 -23.56
CA ALA A 118 17.48 8.62 -23.95
C ALA A 118 18.27 7.85 -22.89
N GLU A 119 17.69 6.73 -22.43
CA GLU A 119 18.25 5.82 -21.40
C GLU A 119 18.53 6.47 -20.04
N LYS A 120 17.91 7.62 -19.74
CA LYS A 120 18.05 8.30 -18.44
C LYS A 120 16.69 8.54 -17.80
N VAL A 121 16.63 8.35 -16.48
CA VAL A 121 15.44 8.71 -15.70
C VAL A 121 15.27 10.23 -15.68
N GLN A 122 14.15 10.72 -16.22
CA GLN A 122 13.80 12.14 -16.23
C GLN A 122 12.93 12.54 -15.04
N ASP A 123 11.89 11.75 -14.75
CA ASP A 123 10.95 12.04 -13.66
C ASP A 123 10.46 10.76 -12.96
N VAL A 124 10.12 10.92 -11.68
CA VAL A 124 9.74 9.82 -10.79
C VAL A 124 8.60 10.27 -9.89
N TRP A 125 7.43 9.69 -10.10
CA TRP A 125 6.30 9.81 -9.19
C TRP A 125 6.17 8.53 -8.37
N VAL A 126 6.09 8.62 -7.05
CA VAL A 126 5.96 7.45 -6.17
C VAL A 126 4.94 7.68 -5.07
N ARG A 127 4.12 6.66 -4.82
CA ARG A 127 3.13 6.62 -3.74
C ARG A 127 3.23 5.32 -2.98
N CYS A 128 3.52 5.42 -1.68
CA CYS A 128 3.66 4.28 -0.79
C CYS A 128 2.45 4.12 0.12
N ARG A 129 2.00 2.87 0.28
CA ARG A 129 0.99 2.46 1.26
C ARG A 129 1.69 1.65 2.34
N TRP A 130 1.72 2.21 3.54
CA TRP A 130 2.32 1.57 4.72
C TRP A 130 1.41 0.46 5.23
N SER A 131 2.01 -0.66 5.62
CA SER A 131 1.30 -1.75 6.29
C SER A 131 0.93 -1.29 7.71
N SER A 132 -0.16 -0.56 7.86
CA SER A 132 -0.71 -0.24 9.19
C SER A 132 -1.59 -1.38 9.65
N SER A 133 -1.34 -1.87 10.87
CA SER A 133 -2.38 -2.53 11.65
C SER A 133 -3.58 -1.59 11.72
N SER A 134 -4.74 -2.12 11.33
CA SER A 134 -6.09 -1.55 11.40
C SER A 134 -6.26 -0.25 12.18
N GLU A 135 -6.40 0.87 11.47
CA GLU A 135 -7.29 1.97 11.88
C GLU A 135 -8.07 2.43 10.66
N SER A 136 -9.35 2.06 10.67
CA SER A 136 -10.34 2.25 9.62
C SER A 136 -10.60 3.73 9.38
N ASN A 137 -10.50 4.20 8.14
CA ASN A 137 -11.24 5.38 7.71
C ASN A 137 -11.94 5.04 6.38
N SER A 138 -13.13 4.45 6.52
CA SER A 138 -14.05 4.14 5.43
C SER A 138 -14.74 5.44 5.04
N SER A 139 -14.25 6.11 4.00
CA SER A 139 -14.95 7.22 3.35
C SER A 139 -15.92 6.63 2.33
N GLU A 140 -17.11 6.25 2.78
CA GLU A 140 -18.23 5.95 1.89
C GLU A 140 -18.81 7.28 1.38
N GLU A 141 -18.81 7.42 0.06
CA GLU A 141 -19.38 8.59 -0.61
C GLU A 141 -20.90 8.52 -0.49
N MET A 142 -21.46 9.33 0.39
CA MET A 142 -22.91 9.47 0.56
C MET A 142 -23.45 10.28 -0.61
N ILE A 143 -23.76 9.58 -1.71
CA ILE A 143 -24.54 10.15 -2.81
C ILE A 143 -25.91 10.56 -2.27
N PHE A 144 -26.20 11.86 -2.38
CA PHE A 144 -27.45 12.53 -2.06
C PHE A 144 -28.68 11.71 -2.49
N GLY A 145 -29.38 11.11 -1.53
CA GLY A 145 -30.59 10.29 -1.76
C GLY A 145 -31.78 10.61 -0.86
N ASP A 146 -31.58 11.19 0.33
CA ASP A 146 -32.67 11.33 1.31
C ASP A 146 -33.08 12.79 1.53
N ILE A 147 -33.70 13.39 0.50
CA ILE A 147 -34.36 14.72 0.56
C ILE A 147 -35.86 14.60 0.89
N LEU A 148 -36.43 13.40 1.03
CA LEU A 148 -37.84 13.22 1.43
C LEU A 148 -38.00 12.05 2.40
N GLY A 149 -37.93 12.32 3.72
CA GLY A 149 -38.10 11.30 4.76
C GLY A 149 -38.52 11.87 6.10
N SER A 150 -39.81 12.18 6.21
CA SER A 150 -40.65 12.59 7.34
C SER A 150 -40.04 12.82 8.74
N SER A 151 -40.26 14.05 9.22
CA SER A 151 -40.29 14.44 10.63
C SER A 151 -41.34 13.65 11.43
N THR A 152 -40.93 12.83 12.39
CA THR A 152 -41.75 12.49 13.56
C THR A 152 -40.87 11.97 14.69
N SER A 153 -40.34 12.92 15.47
CA SER A 153 -39.90 12.67 16.85
C SER A 153 -41.12 12.21 17.67
N ARG A 154 -41.10 10.97 18.16
CA ARG A 154 -42.13 10.47 19.10
C ARG A 154 -41.50 9.61 20.19
N ASN A 155 -41.22 10.28 21.31
CA ASN A 155 -40.99 9.71 22.63
C ASN A 155 -41.97 8.58 22.95
N ASN A 156 -41.46 7.46 23.47
CA ASN A 156 -42.22 6.48 24.24
C ASN A 156 -41.28 5.73 25.21
N TYR A 157 -40.95 6.36 26.35
CA TYR A 157 -40.58 5.62 27.56
C TYR A 157 -41.79 5.68 28.50
N LEU A 158 -42.42 4.52 28.66
CA LEU A 158 -43.62 4.28 29.44
C LEU A 158 -43.39 4.62 30.91
N ARG A 159 -44.22 5.56 31.41
CA ARG A 159 -44.40 5.88 32.83
C ARG A 159 -45.00 4.68 33.57
N GLY A 160 -44.45 4.34 34.72
CA GLY A 160 -45.10 3.46 35.69
C GLY A 160 -44.30 3.30 36.98
N LEU A 161 -44.53 4.22 37.93
CA LEU A 161 -44.80 3.97 39.37
C LEU A 161 -43.86 2.94 40.06
N ILE A 162 -43.02 3.25 41.05
CA ILE A 162 -43.26 3.83 42.40
C ILE A 162 -41.86 4.13 43.01
N PRO A 163 -41.62 5.29 43.67
CA PRO A 163 -40.42 5.51 44.49
C PRO A 163 -40.73 5.24 45.97
N ASP A 164 -39.84 4.56 46.72
CA ASP A 164 -39.33 5.08 48.01
C ASP A 164 -38.34 4.14 48.74
N VAL A 165 -37.47 4.78 49.53
CA VAL A 165 -36.71 4.32 50.71
C VAL A 165 -35.40 3.52 50.52
N SER A 166 -34.35 4.31 50.71
CA SER A 166 -33.01 4.03 51.21
C SER A 166 -32.88 2.99 52.34
N ARG A 167 -31.92 2.05 52.21
CA ARG A 167 -31.12 1.58 53.36
C ARG A 167 -29.78 0.96 52.95
N THR A 168 -28.76 1.54 53.54
CA THR A 168 -27.36 1.18 53.73
C THR A 168 -27.12 -0.32 54.01
N GLU A 169 -26.19 -0.97 53.29
CA GLU A 169 -25.16 -1.85 53.88
C GLU A 169 -24.10 -2.30 52.84
N PRO A 170 -22.79 -2.26 53.16
CA PRO A 170 -21.73 -2.85 52.35
C PRO A 170 -21.43 -4.28 52.81
N LEU A 171 -21.47 -5.26 51.91
CA LEU A 171 -21.08 -6.64 52.23
C LEU A 171 -19.89 -7.11 51.40
N TYR A 172 -18.77 -7.26 52.11
CA TYR A 172 -17.59 -8.05 51.76
C TYR A 172 -17.95 -9.54 51.64
N GLU A 173 -17.42 -10.24 50.63
CA GLU A 173 -16.92 -11.63 50.64
C GLU A 173 -16.59 -11.94 49.14
N ARG A 174 -15.40 -12.35 48.71
CA ARG A 174 -14.79 -13.65 49.00
C ARG A 174 -13.39 -13.71 48.40
N SER A 175 -12.41 -13.97 49.25
CA SER A 175 -11.01 -14.24 48.95
C SER A 175 -10.83 -15.58 48.24
N LEU A 176 -9.97 -15.60 47.22
CA LEU A 176 -9.39 -16.81 46.63
C LEU A 176 -7.87 -16.63 46.62
N GLU A 177 -7.30 -16.78 47.80
CA GLU A 177 -5.88 -16.99 48.04
C GLU A 177 -5.52 -18.39 47.52
N THR A 178 -4.43 -18.51 46.75
CA THR A 178 -3.43 -19.61 46.82
C THR A 178 -2.76 -19.90 45.46
N MET A 179 -1.41 -19.91 45.46
CA MET A 179 -0.44 -20.43 44.46
C MET A 179 -0.16 -19.53 43.23
N ARG A 180 1.07 -19.16 42.84
CA ARG A 180 2.45 -19.62 43.12
C ARG A 180 3.48 -18.57 42.61
N ARG A 181 4.42 -18.20 43.50
CA ARG A 181 5.89 -18.11 43.36
C ARG A 181 6.55 -17.26 42.22
N PHE A 182 7.21 -16.19 42.68
CA PHE A 182 8.38 -15.43 42.19
C PHE A 182 9.28 -16.05 41.09
N PRO A 183 9.87 -15.18 40.24
CA PRO A 183 11.29 -15.26 39.88
C PRO A 183 12.09 -13.99 40.29
N PRO A 184 13.43 -14.10 40.46
CA PRO A 184 14.29 -13.14 41.17
C PRO A 184 14.82 -11.99 40.27
N PRO A 185 15.45 -10.94 40.85
CA PRO A 185 15.91 -9.77 40.11
C PRO A 185 17.28 -10.02 39.46
N GLY A 186 17.48 -9.64 38.20
CA GLY A 186 18.79 -9.78 37.56
C GLY A 186 18.89 -9.24 36.13
N ASN A 187 19.76 -8.23 35.97
CA ASN A 187 20.47 -7.79 34.77
C ASN A 187 19.76 -7.02 33.63
N ARG A 188 19.87 -5.69 33.75
CA ARG A 188 20.52 -4.77 32.79
C ARG A 188 20.48 -5.16 31.31
N SER A 189 19.60 -4.51 30.56
CA SER A 189 19.97 -3.85 29.29
C SER A 189 18.86 -2.88 28.89
N PHE A 190 19.20 -1.60 28.77
CA PHE A 190 18.30 -0.55 28.30
C PHE A 190 17.93 -0.80 26.82
N PRO A 191 16.66 -0.60 26.43
CA PRO A 191 16.40 -0.08 25.10
C PRO A 191 15.59 1.22 25.23
N ASN A 192 16.15 2.30 24.67
CA ASN A 192 15.46 3.56 24.45
C ASN A 192 14.25 3.33 23.54
N GLN A 193 13.10 2.99 24.13
CA GLN A 193 11.81 3.06 23.45
C GLN A 193 11.26 4.47 23.68
N TRP A 194 11.68 5.40 22.83
CA TRP A 194 10.92 6.63 22.62
C TRP A 194 9.72 6.26 21.75
N PRO A 195 8.48 6.56 22.16
CA PRO A 195 7.32 6.37 21.30
C PRO A 195 7.47 7.33 20.11
N ARG A 196 7.89 6.82 18.94
CA ARG A 196 7.85 7.62 17.71
C ARG A 196 6.39 7.76 17.30
N ALA A 197 5.82 8.94 17.49
CA ALA A 197 4.57 9.33 16.88
C ALA A 197 4.70 9.17 15.35
N ARG A 198 4.00 8.20 14.77
CA ARG A 198 3.86 8.06 13.31
C ARG A 198 2.86 9.09 12.82
N THR A 199 3.34 10.23 12.37
CA THR A 199 2.56 11.14 11.53
C THR A 199 2.69 10.70 10.08
N ASN A 200 1.84 9.76 9.67
CA ASN A 200 1.62 9.47 8.25
C ASN A 200 0.66 10.52 7.69
N THR A 201 1.20 11.66 7.27
CA THR A 201 0.47 12.60 6.42
C THR A 201 0.40 11.99 5.02
N GLY A 202 -0.79 11.50 4.64
CA GLY A 202 -1.13 11.33 3.24
C GLY A 202 -1.18 12.72 2.62
N PHE A 203 -0.25 13.02 1.73
CA PHE A 203 -0.29 14.24 0.94
C PHE A 203 -0.77 13.92 -0.47
N GLU A 204 -1.77 14.71 -0.89
CA GLU A 204 -2.28 14.89 -2.26
C GLU A 204 -1.17 15.22 -3.26
#